data_AF-A0A9D8TLH4-F1
#
_entry.id   AF-A0A9D8TLH4-F1
#
_cell.length_a   1.000
_cell.length_b   1.000
_cell.length_c   1.000
_cell.angle_alpha   90.00
_cell.angle_beta   90.00
_cell.angle_gamma   90.00
#
_symmetry.space_group_name_H-M   'P 1'
#
loop_
_entity.id
_entity.type
_entity.pdbx_description
1 polymer ?
#
loop_
_entity_poly.entity_id
_entity_poly.type
_entity_poly.pdbx_seq_one_letter_code
_entity_poly.pdbx_strand_id
1 'polypeptide(L)'
;MLNAREIEKITSGYMHLQSRTIYAVYLSTYAENGEIVLDYVTASRCISILNRDGSQAYSPNATEINGYILELIESGLVEPQDGPSSVLSDGTPYYNGVRCRLPAKFNGGISDISFRLYRMHAGWQPSVQFSEQALFSGLSDISYNLSELNDFISYWITTKAVKDDAHWNLAFISFLKRRRHEI
;
A
#
# COMPACT_ATOMS: atom_id res chain seq x y z
N MET A 1 7.27 1.82 6.70
CA MET A 1 8.58 1.47 6.12
C MET A 1 8.39 1.26 4.63
N LEU A 2 9.36 1.69 3.82
CA LEU A 2 9.34 1.49 2.37
C LEU A 2 9.46 0.00 2.01
N ASN A 3 8.69 -0.45 1.03
CA ASN A 3 8.81 -1.81 0.49
C ASN A 3 9.98 -1.91 -0.52
N ALA A 4 10.33 -3.14 -0.93
CA ALA A 4 11.46 -3.38 -1.83
C ALA A 4 11.32 -2.67 -3.19
N ARG A 5 10.10 -2.57 -3.74
CA ARG A 5 9.82 -1.91 -5.02
C ARG A 5 9.90 -0.39 -4.93
N GLU A 6 9.46 0.18 -3.82
CA GLU A 6 9.65 1.59 -3.51
C GLU A 6 11.15 1.91 -3.43
N ILE A 7 11.92 1.09 -2.70
CA ILE A 7 13.38 1.25 -2.60
C ILE A 7 14.03 1.14 -3.97
N GLU A 8 13.69 0.12 -4.76
CA GLU A 8 14.18 -0.04 -6.12
C GLU A 8 13.91 1.21 -6.97
N LYS A 9 12.68 1.70 -7.01
CA LYS A 9 12.33 2.89 -7.81
C LYS A 9 13.03 4.18 -7.35
N ILE A 10 13.12 4.40 -6.04
CA ILE A 10 13.77 5.58 -5.46
C ILE A 10 15.29 5.54 -5.69
N THR A 11 15.88 4.34 -5.75
CA THR A 11 17.32 4.14 -5.96
C THR A 11 17.70 3.98 -7.44
N SER A 12 16.74 3.59 -8.29
CA SER A 12 16.93 3.45 -9.73
C SER A 12 16.98 4.82 -10.41
N GLY A 13 18.02 5.06 -11.22
CA GLY A 13 18.12 6.23 -12.08
C GLY A 13 18.60 7.53 -11.40
N TYR A 14 18.58 8.61 -12.17
CA TYR A 14 19.00 9.96 -11.77
C TYR A 14 17.82 10.74 -11.16
N MET A 15 17.33 10.31 -10.00
CA MET A 15 16.32 11.06 -9.22
C MET A 15 16.98 11.98 -8.19
N HIS A 16 16.50 13.22 -8.07
CA HIS A 16 17.01 14.20 -7.10
C HIS A 16 16.86 13.70 -5.65
N LEU A 17 17.84 14.03 -4.81
CA LEU A 17 17.80 13.66 -3.38
C LEU A 17 16.54 14.21 -2.72
N GLN A 18 16.15 15.44 -3.05
CA GLN A 18 14.95 16.10 -2.54
C GLN A 18 13.69 15.29 -2.87
N SER A 19 13.54 14.82 -4.11
CA SER A 19 12.42 13.95 -4.52
C SER A 19 12.40 12.64 -3.74
N ARG A 20 13.56 12.00 -3.57
CA ARG A 20 13.71 10.78 -2.76
C ARG A 20 13.30 11.02 -1.31
N THR A 21 13.74 12.12 -0.72
CA THR A 21 13.41 12.51 0.66
C THR A 21 11.93 12.84 0.81
N ILE A 22 11.34 13.61 -0.12
CA ILE A 22 9.90 13.90 -0.14
C ILE A 22 9.10 12.59 -0.17
N TYR A 23 9.46 11.66 -1.05
CA TYR A 23 8.77 10.38 -1.12
C TYR A 23 8.91 9.56 0.17
N ALA A 24 10.15 9.36 0.64
CA ALA A 24 10.44 8.48 1.77
C ALA A 24 9.93 9.03 3.10
N VAL A 25 10.07 10.34 3.33
CA VAL A 25 9.74 10.95 4.64
C VAL A 25 8.30 11.41 4.69
N TYR A 26 7.77 11.97 3.60
CA TYR A 26 6.41 12.49 3.55
C TYR A 26 5.45 11.51 2.88
N LEU A 27 5.53 11.31 1.57
CA LEU A 27 4.47 10.63 0.82
C LEU A 27 4.23 9.20 1.33
N SER A 28 5.28 8.39 1.45
CA SER A 28 5.16 7.00 1.91
C SER A 28 4.70 6.88 3.36
N THR A 29 5.02 7.87 4.21
CA THR A 29 4.71 7.87 5.65
C THR A 29 3.25 8.22 5.90
N TYR A 30 2.75 9.25 5.20
CA TYR A 30 1.44 9.83 5.44
C TYR A 30 0.35 9.34 4.48
N ALA A 31 0.70 8.58 3.42
CA ALA A 31 -0.30 8.01 2.53
C ALA A 31 -1.11 6.89 3.20
N GLU A 32 -2.43 7.07 3.24
CA GLU A 32 -3.40 6.11 3.75
C GLU A 32 -3.92 5.24 2.60
N ASN A 33 -3.80 3.92 2.73
CA ASN A 33 -4.16 2.97 1.64
C ASN A 33 -3.51 3.30 0.28
N GLY A 34 -2.37 3.99 0.30
CA GLY A 34 -1.65 4.37 -0.92
C GLY A 34 -2.15 5.62 -1.58
N GLU A 35 -3.06 6.35 -0.93
CA GLU A 35 -3.57 7.61 -1.40
C GLU A 35 -3.13 8.73 -0.45
N ILE A 36 -2.87 9.91 -1.03
CA ILE A 36 -2.50 11.11 -0.28
C ILE A 36 -2.94 12.35 -1.03
N VAL A 37 -3.32 13.40 -0.31
CA VAL A 37 -3.49 14.74 -0.89
C VAL A 37 -2.16 15.47 -0.74
N LEU A 38 -1.62 15.94 -1.87
CA LEU A 38 -0.33 16.64 -1.88
C LEU A 38 -0.41 17.96 -1.11
N ASP A 39 0.51 18.15 -0.16
CA ASP A 39 0.70 19.39 0.58
C ASP A 39 2.15 19.86 0.45
N TYR A 40 2.34 20.92 -0.32
CA TYR A 40 3.67 21.46 -0.63
C TYR A 40 4.33 22.13 0.58
N VAL A 41 3.55 22.56 1.57
CA VAL A 41 4.10 23.10 2.82
C VAL A 41 4.78 21.98 3.59
N THR A 42 4.11 20.82 3.72
CA THR A 42 4.71 19.64 4.36
C THR A 42 5.90 19.11 3.55
N ALA A 43 5.80 19.04 2.22
CA ALA A 43 6.92 18.63 1.38
C ALA A 43 8.14 19.56 1.55
N SER A 44 7.94 20.88 1.55
CA SER A 44 9.02 21.86 1.76
C SER A 44 9.69 21.72 3.13
N ARG A 45 8.92 21.45 4.19
CA ARG A 45 9.48 21.20 5.53
C ARG A 45 10.34 19.95 5.58
N CYS A 46 10.03 18.91 4.80
CA CYS A 46 10.81 17.67 4.79
C CYS A 46 12.21 17.81 4.18
N ILE A 47 12.43 18.81 3.34
CA ILE A 47 13.72 19.02 2.65
C ILE A 47 14.38 20.36 3.00
N SER A 48 13.76 21.17 3.86
CA SER A 48 14.35 22.41 4.37
C SER A 48 15.53 22.08 5.30
N ILE A 49 16.62 22.84 5.16
CA ILE A 49 17.82 22.70 5.99
C ILE A 49 17.93 23.93 6.88
N LEU A 50 18.10 23.70 8.18
CA LEU A 50 18.33 24.75 9.18
C LEU A 50 19.81 24.80 9.56
N ASN A 51 20.31 26.01 9.77
CA ASN A 51 21.58 26.25 10.43
C ASN A 51 21.47 25.97 11.94
N ARG A 52 22.62 25.85 12.61
CA ARG A 52 22.68 25.65 14.08
C ARG A 52 22.07 26.79 14.87
N ASP A 53 22.03 28.00 14.30
CA ASP A 53 21.42 29.19 14.89
C ASP A 53 19.91 29.29 14.63
N GLY A 54 19.32 28.30 13.94
CA GLY A 54 17.90 28.26 13.59
C GLY A 54 17.53 29.04 12.33
N SER A 55 18.46 29.73 11.67
CA SER A 55 18.20 30.35 10.37
C SER A 55 18.04 29.29 9.27
N GLN A 56 17.26 29.57 8.23
CA GLN A 56 17.11 28.66 7.10
C GLN A 56 18.33 28.73 6.18
N ALA A 57 19.07 27.62 6.09
CA ALA A 57 20.18 27.45 5.14
C ALA A 57 19.65 27.13 3.73
N TYR A 58 18.56 26.37 3.66
CA TYR A 58 17.87 26.04 2.42
C TYR A 58 16.38 25.92 2.71
N SER A 59 15.56 26.64 1.95
CA SER A 59 14.11 26.51 1.97
C SER A 59 13.59 26.56 0.54
N PRO A 60 13.10 25.43 0.01
CA PRO A 60 12.64 25.35 -1.37
C PRO A 60 11.32 26.08 -1.53
N ASN A 61 11.22 26.82 -2.63
CA ASN A 61 9.99 27.49 -3.03
C ASN A 61 9.00 26.50 -3.69
N ALA A 62 7.77 26.96 -3.92
CA ALA A 62 6.71 26.14 -4.49
C ALA A 62 7.02 25.58 -5.88
N THR A 63 7.81 26.30 -6.70
CA THR A 63 8.22 25.85 -8.04
C THR A 63 9.24 24.72 -7.95
N GLU A 64 10.22 24.82 -7.05
CA GLU A 64 11.18 23.74 -6.79
C GLU A 64 10.46 22.48 -6.29
N ILE A 65 9.53 22.63 -5.33
CA ILE A 65 8.69 21.51 -4.87
C ILE A 65 7.90 20.89 -6.02
N ASN A 66 7.28 21.71 -6.87
CA ASN A 66 6.56 21.20 -8.03
C ASN A 66 7.48 20.39 -8.94
N GLY A 67 8.69 20.86 -9.20
CA GLY A 67 9.70 20.12 -9.98
C GLY A 67 10.02 18.74 -9.38
N TYR A 68 10.22 18.65 -8.08
CA TYR A 68 10.46 17.37 -7.40
C TYR A 68 9.23 16.44 -7.46
N ILE A 69 8.02 16.99 -7.33
CA ILE A 69 6.79 16.21 -7.49
C ILE A 69 6.61 15.70 -8.91
N LEU A 70 6.90 16.52 -9.92
CA LEU A 70 6.85 16.10 -11.33
C LEU A 70 7.83 14.96 -11.61
N GLU A 71 9.05 15.02 -11.09
CA GLU A 71 10.01 13.91 -11.19
C GLU A 71 9.48 12.62 -10.54
N LEU A 72 8.79 12.71 -9.40
CA LEU A 72 8.14 11.57 -8.76
C LEU A 72 6.96 11.02 -9.58
N ILE A 73 6.26 11.87 -10.31
CA ILE A 73 5.19 11.47 -11.23
C ILE A 73 5.78 10.77 -12.46
N GLU A 74 6.82 11.34 -13.06
CA GLU A 74 7.53 10.78 -14.22
C GLU A 74 8.16 9.41 -13.93
N SER A 75 8.69 9.21 -12.73
CA SER A 75 9.19 7.90 -12.27
C SER A 75 8.07 6.87 -11.96
N GLY A 76 6.81 7.30 -11.99
CA GLY A 76 5.64 6.50 -11.63
C GLY A 76 5.66 6.05 -10.16
N LEU A 77 6.31 6.80 -9.28
CA LEU A 77 6.19 6.65 -7.83
C LEU A 77 4.91 7.32 -7.32
N VAL A 78 4.46 8.38 -7.99
CA VAL A 78 3.26 9.15 -7.70
C VAL A 78 2.36 9.17 -8.93
N GLU A 79 1.06 9.00 -8.74
CA GLU A 79 0.07 9.02 -9.82
C GLU A 79 -1.10 9.95 -9.43
N PRO A 80 -1.21 11.16 -10.03
CA PRO A 80 -2.34 12.04 -9.79
C PRO A 80 -3.66 11.36 -10.17
N GLN A 81 -4.66 11.44 -9.30
CA GLN A 81 -6.01 10.90 -9.56
C GLN A 81 -6.90 11.92 -10.28
N ASP A 82 -6.63 13.20 -10.06
CA ASP A 82 -7.29 14.31 -10.73
C ASP A 82 -6.29 15.06 -11.63
N GLY A 83 -6.82 15.94 -12.48
CA GLY A 83 -5.98 16.86 -13.25
C GLY A 83 -5.17 17.81 -12.35
N PRO A 84 -4.19 18.53 -12.93
CA PRO A 84 -3.42 19.52 -12.18
C PRO A 84 -4.35 20.58 -11.58
N SER A 85 -4.05 21.03 -10.36
CA SER A 85 -4.87 22.04 -9.67
C SER A 85 -4.78 23.41 -10.34
N SER A 86 -3.66 23.69 -10.99
CA SER A 86 -3.48 24.84 -11.87
C SER A 86 -2.35 24.59 -12.87
N VAL A 87 -2.18 25.48 -13.84
CA VAL A 87 -1.06 25.47 -14.78
C VAL A 87 -0.32 26.79 -14.62
N LEU A 88 1.01 26.71 -14.43
CA LEU A 88 1.87 27.90 -14.29
C LEU A 88 2.00 28.64 -15.62
N SER A 89 2.49 29.88 -15.58
CA SER A 89 2.60 30.76 -16.76
C SER A 89 3.46 30.19 -17.90
N ASP A 90 4.35 29.26 -17.59
CA ASP A 90 5.23 28.55 -18.53
C ASP A 90 4.61 27.25 -19.09
N GLY A 91 3.36 26.95 -18.72
CA GLY A 91 2.66 25.72 -19.11
C GLY A 91 2.90 24.54 -18.19
N THR A 92 3.70 24.69 -17.13
CA THR A 92 4.01 23.61 -16.20
C THR A 92 2.80 23.26 -15.34
N PRO A 93 2.37 21.97 -15.27
CA PRO A 93 1.25 21.57 -14.42
C PRO A 93 1.64 21.64 -12.94
N TYR A 94 0.71 22.13 -12.12
CA TYR A 94 0.89 22.32 -10.68
C TYR A 94 -0.03 21.39 -9.89
N TYR A 95 0.52 20.64 -8.93
CA TYR A 95 -0.21 19.54 -8.27
C TYR A 95 -0.45 19.72 -6.77
N ASN A 96 -0.19 20.90 -6.19
CA ASN A 96 -0.52 21.11 -4.78
C ASN A 96 -2.03 20.96 -4.54
N GLY A 97 -2.42 20.28 -3.46
CA GLY A 97 -3.81 19.96 -3.12
C GLY A 97 -4.45 18.84 -3.96
N VAL A 98 -3.74 18.27 -4.93
CA VAL A 98 -4.26 17.18 -5.77
C VAL A 98 -4.15 15.85 -5.04
N ARG A 99 -5.18 15.00 -5.17
CA ARG A 99 -5.15 13.63 -4.67
C ARG A 99 -4.29 12.77 -5.59
N CYS A 100 -3.37 12.04 -5.00
CA CYS A 100 -2.46 11.14 -5.69
C CYS A 100 -2.51 9.74 -5.09
N ARG A 101 -2.24 8.74 -5.94
CA ARG A 101 -1.94 7.36 -5.55
C ARG A 101 -0.43 7.17 -5.55
N LEU A 102 0.06 6.22 -4.75
CA LEU A 102 1.44 5.76 -4.70
C LEU A 102 1.50 4.32 -5.24
N PRO A 103 1.63 4.13 -6.57
CA PRO A 103 1.54 2.81 -7.17
C PRO A 103 2.62 1.88 -6.64
N ALA A 104 3.84 2.34 -6.38
CA ALA A 104 4.91 1.48 -5.87
C ALA A 104 4.63 0.91 -4.46
N LYS A 105 3.79 1.60 -3.67
CA LYS A 105 3.36 1.14 -2.35
C LYS A 105 2.36 -0.02 -2.43
N PHE A 106 1.64 -0.18 -3.56
CA PHE A 106 0.54 -1.16 -3.72
C PHE A 106 0.56 -2.03 -5.00
N ASN A 107 1.34 -1.69 -6.02
CA ASN A 107 1.57 -2.52 -7.20
C ASN A 107 2.63 -3.56 -6.86
N GLY A 108 2.23 -4.64 -6.21
CA GLY A 108 2.77 -5.95 -6.54
C GLY A 108 2.06 -6.41 -7.81
N GLY A 109 2.80 -6.63 -8.90
CA GLY A 109 2.20 -7.12 -10.14
C GLY A 109 1.71 -8.56 -9.96
N ILE A 110 0.40 -8.79 -10.10
CA ILE A 110 -0.29 -10.03 -10.52
C ILE A 110 -0.07 -11.32 -9.70
N SER A 111 0.79 -11.34 -8.69
CA SER A 111 0.83 -12.40 -7.68
C SER A 111 1.27 -11.82 -6.34
N ASP A 112 0.29 -11.47 -5.51
CA ASP A 112 0.17 -11.97 -4.13
C ASP A 112 -0.63 -10.99 -3.26
N ILE A 113 -1.78 -11.49 -2.84
CA ILE A 113 -2.39 -11.29 -1.52
C ILE A 113 -2.55 -9.82 -1.13
N SER A 114 -3.73 -9.30 -1.45
CA SER A 114 -4.35 -8.24 -0.66
C SER A 114 -4.16 -8.53 0.84
N PHE A 115 -3.28 -7.81 1.51
CA PHE A 115 -3.33 -7.60 2.97
C PHE A 115 -4.55 -6.74 3.30
N ARG A 116 -5.73 -7.16 2.83
CA ARG A 116 -7.00 -6.55 3.16
C ARG A 116 -7.49 -7.28 4.40
N LEU A 117 -7.38 -6.60 5.53
CA LEU A 117 -8.02 -7.05 6.75
C LEU A 117 -9.53 -6.86 6.60
N TYR A 118 -10.30 -7.94 6.73
CA TYR A 118 -11.75 -7.89 6.68
C TYR A 118 -12.39 -8.86 7.70
N ARG A 119 -13.64 -8.56 8.05
CA ARG A 119 -14.50 -9.47 8.82
C ARG A 119 -15.08 -10.52 7.89
N MET A 120 -15.27 -11.73 8.40
CA MET A 120 -15.93 -12.79 7.65
C MET A 120 -17.26 -12.31 7.06
N HIS A 121 -17.55 -12.73 5.82
CA HIS A 121 -18.76 -12.36 5.10
C HIS A 121 -19.35 -13.57 4.37
N ALA A 122 -20.65 -13.50 4.04
CA ALA A 122 -21.40 -14.63 3.48
C ALA A 122 -20.85 -15.15 2.14
N GLY A 123 -20.30 -14.25 1.32
CA GLY A 123 -19.70 -14.62 0.03
C GLY A 123 -18.24 -15.05 0.10
N TRP A 124 -17.69 -15.34 1.29
CA TRP A 124 -16.28 -15.71 1.42
C TRP A 124 -16.01 -17.06 0.75
N GLN A 125 -14.85 -17.16 0.10
CA GLN A 125 -14.32 -18.37 -0.51
C GLN A 125 -12.82 -18.44 -0.19
N PRO A 126 -12.25 -19.64 0.00
CA PRO A 126 -10.81 -19.79 0.16
C PRO A 126 -10.05 -19.19 -1.04
N SER A 127 -8.93 -18.54 -0.77
CA SER A 127 -8.13 -17.89 -1.82
C SER A 127 -7.45 -18.92 -2.74
N VAL A 128 -6.89 -18.44 -3.84
CA VAL A 128 -6.10 -19.28 -4.78
C VAL A 128 -4.91 -19.99 -4.12
N GLN A 129 -4.38 -19.48 -2.99
CA GLN A 129 -3.30 -20.13 -2.25
C GLN A 129 -3.78 -21.20 -1.26
N PHE A 130 -5.09 -21.42 -1.12
CA PHE A 130 -5.63 -22.35 -0.13
C PHE A 130 -5.04 -23.76 -0.27
N SER A 131 -4.97 -24.29 -1.49
CA SER A 131 -4.47 -25.64 -1.75
C SER A 131 -3.03 -25.82 -1.31
N GLU A 132 -2.16 -24.86 -1.66
CA GLU A 132 -0.76 -24.82 -1.26
C GLU A 132 -0.62 -24.74 0.27
N GLN A 133 -1.36 -23.82 0.90
CA GLN A 133 -1.35 -23.65 2.36
C GLN A 133 -1.86 -24.89 3.10
N ALA A 134 -2.89 -25.57 2.56
CA ALA A 134 -3.45 -26.78 3.15
C ALA A 134 -2.44 -27.93 3.13
N LEU A 135 -1.74 -28.11 2.00
CA LEU A 135 -0.68 -29.11 1.86
C LEU A 135 0.49 -28.83 2.83
N PHE A 136 0.98 -27.58 2.89
CA PHE A 136 2.05 -27.20 3.83
C PHE A 136 1.63 -27.34 5.29
N SER A 137 0.34 -27.15 5.57
CA SER A 137 -0.21 -27.36 6.91
C SER A 137 -0.39 -28.83 7.24
N GLY A 138 -0.20 -29.76 6.29
CA GLY A 138 -0.39 -31.21 6.49
C GLY A 138 -1.86 -31.64 6.55
N LEU A 139 -2.75 -30.99 5.78
CA LEU A 139 -4.11 -31.47 5.56
C LEU A 139 -4.09 -32.54 4.46
N SER A 140 -4.51 -33.76 4.79
CA SER A 140 -4.37 -34.92 3.90
C SER A 140 -5.33 -34.88 2.70
N ASP A 141 -6.56 -34.41 2.94
CA ASP A 141 -7.58 -34.20 1.93
C ASP A 141 -7.86 -32.70 1.80
N ILE A 142 -7.52 -32.06 0.68
CA ILE A 142 -7.76 -30.62 0.50
C ILE A 142 -9.18 -30.30 0.04
N SER A 143 -9.99 -31.31 -0.30
CA SER A 143 -11.37 -31.10 -0.75
C SER A 143 -12.22 -30.58 0.40
N TYR A 144 -13.24 -29.81 0.09
CA TYR A 144 -14.27 -29.40 1.04
C TYR A 144 -15.60 -29.26 0.29
N ASN A 145 -16.70 -29.49 0.98
CA ASN A 145 -18.03 -29.32 0.42
C ASN A 145 -18.68 -28.00 0.88
N LEU A 146 -19.79 -27.64 0.24
CA LEU A 146 -20.51 -26.40 0.53
C LEU A 146 -21.05 -26.35 1.97
N SER A 147 -21.40 -27.49 2.58
CA SER A 147 -21.87 -27.53 3.97
C SER A 147 -20.75 -27.16 4.94
N GLU A 148 -19.54 -27.71 4.75
CA GLU A 148 -18.38 -27.40 5.58
C GLU A 148 -17.98 -25.93 5.48
N LEU A 149 -18.02 -25.37 4.27
CA LEU A 149 -17.74 -23.96 4.04
C LEU A 149 -18.78 -23.07 4.75
N ASN A 150 -20.07 -23.38 4.60
CA ASN A 150 -21.14 -22.61 5.23
C ASN A 150 -21.11 -22.69 6.76
N ASP A 151 -20.77 -23.84 7.34
CA ASP A 151 -20.60 -24.00 8.78
C ASP A 151 -19.48 -23.07 9.30
N PHE A 152 -18.34 -23.03 8.60
CA PHE A 152 -17.23 -22.15 8.93
C PHE A 152 -17.60 -20.67 8.83
N ILE A 153 -18.21 -20.27 7.72
CA ILE A 153 -18.64 -18.88 7.49
C ILE A 153 -19.65 -18.46 8.56
N SER A 154 -20.65 -19.30 8.85
CA SER A 154 -21.71 -18.99 9.82
C SER A 154 -21.15 -18.76 11.22
N TYR A 155 -20.19 -19.58 11.65
CA TYR A 155 -19.49 -19.36 12.91
C TYR A 155 -18.76 -18.01 12.91
N TRP A 156 -17.88 -17.78 11.91
CA TRP A 156 -17.00 -16.61 11.92
C TRP A 156 -17.69 -15.29 11.63
N ILE A 157 -18.84 -15.27 10.92
CA ILE A 157 -19.67 -14.07 10.73
C ILE A 157 -20.14 -13.49 12.06
N THR A 158 -20.48 -14.36 13.02
CA THR A 158 -20.95 -13.91 14.35
C THR A 158 -19.83 -13.36 15.22
N THR A 159 -18.57 -13.65 14.86
CA THR A 159 -17.40 -13.16 15.59
C THR A 159 -16.99 -11.77 15.10
N LYS A 160 -16.33 -11.00 15.97
CA LYS A 160 -15.73 -9.70 15.59
C LYS A 160 -14.30 -9.85 15.03
N ALA A 161 -13.87 -11.06 14.67
CA ALA A 161 -12.52 -11.30 14.20
C ALA A 161 -12.26 -10.63 12.84
N VAL A 162 -11.08 -10.04 12.70
CA VAL A 162 -10.61 -9.40 11.48
C VAL A 162 -9.31 -10.08 11.08
N LYS A 163 -9.24 -10.58 9.84
CA LYS A 163 -8.07 -11.30 9.29
C LYS A 163 -7.91 -10.96 7.81
N ASP A 164 -6.75 -11.25 7.24
CA ASP A 164 -6.53 -11.26 5.79
C ASP A 164 -6.87 -12.64 5.19
N ASP A 165 -6.75 -12.76 3.87
CA ASP A 165 -7.07 -13.99 3.13
C ASP A 165 -6.24 -15.20 3.60
N ALA A 166 -4.93 -15.02 3.82
CA ALA A 166 -4.04 -16.10 4.25
C ALA A 166 -4.42 -16.62 5.63
N HIS A 167 -4.71 -15.73 6.57
CA HIS A 167 -5.13 -16.11 7.92
C HIS A 167 -6.55 -16.69 7.94
N TRP A 168 -7.44 -16.29 7.03
CA TRP A 168 -8.75 -16.93 6.86
C TRP A 168 -8.62 -18.35 6.30
N ASN A 169 -7.77 -18.56 5.30
CA ASN A 169 -7.44 -19.90 4.79
C ASN A 169 -6.87 -20.79 5.91
N LEU A 170 -5.90 -20.32 6.69
CA LEU A 170 -5.32 -21.09 7.81
C LEU A 170 -6.35 -21.44 8.89
N ALA A 171 -7.27 -20.52 9.19
CA ALA A 171 -8.37 -20.78 10.09
C ALA A 171 -9.32 -21.86 9.54
N PHE A 172 -9.60 -21.84 8.23
CA PHE A 172 -10.43 -22.83 7.57
C PHE A 172 -9.75 -24.20 7.50
N ILE A 173 -8.45 -24.26 7.18
CA ILE A 173 -7.64 -25.48 7.24
C ILE A 173 -7.69 -26.09 8.64
N SER A 174 -7.52 -25.27 9.68
CA SER A 174 -7.60 -25.72 11.08
C SER A 174 -8.99 -26.28 11.43
N PHE A 175 -10.05 -25.69 10.88
CA PHE A 175 -11.41 -26.19 11.01
C PHE A 175 -11.59 -27.56 10.35
N LEU A 176 -11.10 -27.74 9.12
CA LEU A 176 -11.17 -29.01 8.40
C LEU A 176 -10.38 -30.12 9.11
N LYS A 177 -9.16 -29.83 9.57
CA LYS A 177 -8.35 -30.77 10.36
C LYS A 177 -9.08 -31.29 11.58
N ARG A 178 -9.75 -30.41 12.33
CA ARG A 178 -10.52 -30.79 13.52
C ARG A 178 -11.69 -31.71 13.19
N ARG A 179 -12.41 -31.46 12.09
CA ARG A 179 -13.51 -32.34 11.65
C ARG A 179 -13.02 -33.73 11.23
N ARG A 180 -11.78 -33.82 10.75
CA ARG A 180 -11.17 -35.05 10.25
C ARG A 180 -10.30 -35.78 11.27
N HIS A 181 -10.18 -35.24 12.48
CA HIS A 181 -9.29 -35.76 13.52
C HIS A 181 -7.80 -35.78 13.13
N GLU A 182 -7.37 -34.85 12.27
CA GLU A 182 -5.97 -34.67 11.81
C GLU A 182 -5.24 -33.59 12.62
N ILE A 183 -5.46 -33.58 13.95
CA ILE A 183 -4.95 -32.54 14.88
C ILE A 183 -3.53 -32.87 15.35
#